data_AF-A0A852VZA0-F1
#
_entry.id   AF-A0A852VZA0-F1
#
_cell.length_a   1.000
_cell.length_b   1.000
_cell.length_c   1.000
_cell.angle_alpha   90.00
_cell.angle_beta   90.00
_cell.angle_gamma   90.00
#
_symmetry.space_group_name_H-M   'P 1'
#
loop_
_entity.id
_entity.type
_entity.pdbx_description
1 polymer ?
#
loop_
_entity_poly.entity_id
_entity_poly.type
_entity_poly.pdbx_seq_one_letter_code
_entity_poly.pdbx_strand_id
1 'polypeptide(L)'
;MSEGTTKPVSRRTVAKGAAWATPVILGGTAAPAYAASVRKDPGINGWVLNSPSGGWNCRYSLDVDSDPNYSGGTPDGAPFGLYLYDVLPNAVITDARLVYWIIGNQNASVSAGSGHSTCWNFAGRGPLATKADGLQYRPYTFNYNNNCPIDPGNVATDGRLYLGNFHVEFSFTQPGNRCDDVTYWAQRSITIDQYGDGNPEVLTFERRNGTRGPYSGGNARMAPPPQPEGATEGATGAHLA
;
A
#
# COMPACT_ATOMS: atom_id res chain seq x y z
N MET A 1 25.21 -84.15 -19.01
CA MET A 1 24.26 -83.70 -17.98
C MET A 1 24.84 -82.45 -17.34
N SER A 2 24.09 -81.35 -17.51
CA SER A 2 24.15 -80.02 -16.86
C SER A 2 25.48 -79.26 -16.94
N GLU A 3 25.62 -78.29 -17.86
CA GLU A 3 25.16 -76.87 -17.77
C GLU A 3 25.73 -76.15 -16.53
N GLY A 4 26.46 -75.03 -16.62
CA GLY A 4 26.91 -74.25 -17.78
C GLY A 4 27.66 -73.00 -17.30
N THR A 5 28.65 -72.56 -18.10
CA THR A 5 28.80 -71.17 -18.61
C THR A 5 29.11 -70.07 -17.57
N THR A 6 30.15 -69.21 -17.59
CA THR A 6 31.32 -68.90 -18.45
C THR A 6 32.12 -67.77 -17.77
N LYS A 7 33.47 -67.83 -17.79
CA LYS A 7 34.50 -66.84 -18.25
C LYS A 7 34.31 -65.28 -18.04
N PRO A 8 35.39 -64.45 -17.98
CA PRO A 8 36.22 -64.16 -16.78
C PRO A 8 36.61 -62.63 -16.59
N VAL A 9 37.30 -62.31 -15.47
CA VAL A 9 38.15 -61.14 -15.09
C VAL A 9 37.67 -59.67 -15.33
N SER A 10 37.67 -58.82 -14.27
CA SER A 10 38.59 -57.64 -14.09
C SER A 10 38.06 -56.47 -13.22
N ARG A 11 38.89 -56.07 -12.24
CA ARG A 11 39.18 -54.73 -11.66
C ARG A 11 38.14 -53.59 -11.72
N ARG A 12 37.73 -53.06 -10.55
CA ARG A 12 37.90 -51.65 -10.10
C ARG A 12 37.01 -51.31 -8.88
N THR A 13 37.69 -50.81 -7.84
CA THR A 13 37.34 -49.74 -6.89
C THR A 13 35.89 -49.22 -6.87
N VAL A 14 35.24 -49.27 -5.69
CA VAL A 14 34.42 -48.16 -5.16
C VAL A 14 34.51 -48.15 -3.63
N ALA A 15 35.02 -47.04 -3.09
CA ALA A 15 35.02 -46.71 -1.67
C ALA A 15 33.64 -46.24 -1.20
N LYS A 16 33.22 -46.61 0.02
CA LYS A 16 32.16 -45.90 0.75
C LYS A 16 32.43 -45.89 2.26
N GLY A 17 32.50 -44.67 2.80
CA GLY A 17 32.07 -44.38 4.16
C GLY A 17 33.16 -44.02 5.16
N ALA A 18 33.60 -42.76 5.18
CA ALA A 18 34.10 -42.13 6.39
C ALA A 18 33.38 -40.79 6.57
N ALA A 19 32.63 -40.71 7.67
CA ALA A 19 31.87 -39.57 8.13
C ALA A 19 32.80 -38.40 8.47
N TRP A 20 32.44 -37.19 8.05
CA TRP A 20 33.02 -35.96 8.57
C TRP A 20 31.89 -35.08 9.09
N ALA A 21 31.99 -34.73 10.37
CA ALA A 21 31.12 -33.79 11.05
C ALA A 21 31.39 -32.38 10.49
N THR A 22 30.34 -31.70 10.03
CA THR A 22 30.39 -30.29 9.65
C THR A 22 29.72 -29.46 10.77
N PRO A 23 30.33 -28.35 11.22
CA PRO A 23 29.78 -27.52 12.28
C PRO A 23 28.46 -26.85 11.88
N VAL A 24 27.52 -26.79 12.82
CA VAL A 24 26.27 -26.02 12.70
C VAL A 24 26.63 -24.54 12.74
N ILE A 25 26.68 -23.89 11.58
CA ILE A 25 26.61 -22.43 11.53
C ILE A 25 25.14 -22.07 11.80
N LEU A 26 24.89 -21.40 12.93
CA LEU A 26 23.68 -20.62 13.14
C LEU A 26 23.69 -19.48 12.12
N GLY A 27 23.21 -19.76 10.91
CA GLY A 27 22.85 -18.74 9.95
C GLY A 27 21.64 -18.00 10.51
N GLY A 28 21.85 -16.81 11.05
CA GLY A 28 20.77 -15.86 11.18
C GLY A 28 20.24 -15.62 9.78
N THR A 29 19.05 -16.12 9.47
CA THR A 29 18.38 -15.75 8.23
C THR A 29 18.00 -14.28 8.40
N ALA A 30 18.86 -13.38 7.94
CA ALA A 30 18.37 -12.12 7.43
C ALA A 30 17.35 -12.52 6.36
N ALA A 31 16.06 -12.42 6.70
CA ALA A 31 15.02 -12.48 5.68
C ALA A 31 15.47 -11.49 4.60
N PRO A 32 15.68 -11.92 3.35
CA PRO A 32 16.09 -11.00 2.30
C PRO A 32 15.09 -9.85 2.31
N ALA A 33 15.56 -8.61 2.44
CA ALA A 33 14.73 -7.42 2.19
C ALA A 33 14.29 -7.30 0.71
N TYR A 34 14.47 -8.37 -0.05
CA TYR A 34 14.18 -8.53 -1.46
C TYR A 34 13.17 -9.68 -1.63
N ALA A 35 11.92 -9.42 -1.24
CA ALA A 35 10.75 -10.20 -1.68
C ALA A 35 9.40 -9.55 -1.31
N ALA A 36 9.37 -8.40 -0.63
CA ALA A 36 8.18 -7.57 -0.65
C ALA A 36 8.14 -6.88 -2.02
N SER A 37 7.42 -7.47 -2.98
CA SER A 37 7.14 -6.78 -4.24
C SER A 37 6.38 -5.49 -3.93
N VAL A 38 6.80 -4.40 -4.57
CA VAL A 38 6.05 -3.13 -4.49
C VAL A 38 4.65 -3.41 -4.99
N ARG A 39 3.67 -3.19 -4.13
CA ARG A 39 2.28 -3.42 -4.44
C ARG A 39 1.78 -2.29 -5.36
N LYS A 40 1.29 -2.67 -6.53
CA LYS A 40 0.63 -1.76 -7.47
C LYS A 40 -0.87 -2.01 -7.42
N ASP A 41 -1.54 -1.32 -6.51
CA ASP A 41 -2.98 -1.39 -6.42
C ASP A 41 -3.60 -0.42 -7.44
N PRO A 42 -4.70 -0.79 -8.12
CA PRO A 42 -5.45 0.18 -8.91
C PRO A 42 -5.91 1.36 -8.01
N GLY A 43 -5.57 2.60 -8.39
CA GLY A 43 -5.99 3.83 -7.69
C GLY A 43 -4.83 4.66 -7.11
N ILE A 44 -5.13 5.50 -6.10
CA ILE A 44 -4.14 6.40 -5.48
C ILE A 44 -3.21 5.62 -4.53
N ASN A 45 -1.97 5.41 -4.98
CA ASN A 45 -0.90 4.70 -4.28
C ASN A 45 0.01 5.63 -3.48
N GLY A 46 1.02 5.03 -2.85
CA GLY A 46 2.10 5.71 -2.13
C GLY A 46 1.80 5.91 -0.65
N TRP A 47 2.87 6.10 0.12
CA TRP A 47 2.76 6.31 1.57
C TRP A 47 2.58 7.78 1.91
N VAL A 48 1.79 8.00 2.96
CA VAL A 48 1.63 9.32 3.58
C VAL A 48 2.01 9.14 5.04
N LEU A 49 2.98 9.91 5.51
CA LEU A 49 3.35 9.92 6.90
C LEU A 49 2.25 10.61 7.70
N ASN A 50 1.87 9.99 8.80
CA ASN A 50 0.85 10.50 9.69
C ASN A 50 1.43 10.52 11.09
N SER A 51 1.63 11.71 11.65
CA SER A 51 2.36 11.94 12.88
C SER A 51 1.42 12.55 13.93
N PRO A 52 0.69 11.73 14.71
CA PRO A 52 -0.10 12.25 15.81
C PRO A 52 0.82 12.75 16.93
N SER A 53 0.51 13.92 17.49
CA SER A 53 1.17 14.45 18.68
C SER A 53 0.13 14.86 19.71
N GLY A 54 0.40 14.54 20.98
CA GLY A 54 -0.48 14.84 22.11
C GLY A 54 0.02 16.02 22.93
N GLY A 55 -0.93 16.76 23.50
CA GLY A 55 -0.70 17.83 24.47
C GLY A 55 -1.63 17.70 25.68
N TRP A 56 -1.49 18.63 26.62
CA TRP A 56 -2.35 18.69 27.80
C TRP A 56 -3.83 18.88 27.42
N ASN A 57 -4.73 18.39 28.27
CA ASN A 57 -6.19 18.54 28.12
C ASN A 57 -6.77 17.91 26.83
N CYS A 58 -6.33 16.70 26.48
CA CYS A 58 -6.81 15.94 25.32
C CYS A 58 -6.64 16.66 23.98
N ARG A 59 -5.68 17.59 23.89
CA ARG A 59 -5.38 18.32 22.66
C ARG A 59 -4.43 17.50 21.81
N TYR A 60 -4.73 17.38 20.53
CA TYR A 60 -3.92 16.63 19.58
C TYR A 60 -3.71 17.41 18.29
N SER A 61 -2.56 17.17 17.68
CA SER A 61 -2.37 17.41 16.25
C SER A 61 -2.17 16.08 15.51
N LEU A 62 -2.56 16.05 14.25
CA LEU A 62 -2.22 14.98 13.31
C LEU A 62 -1.64 15.66 12.08
N ASP A 63 -0.32 15.58 11.95
CA ASP A 63 0.40 16.02 10.76
C ASP A 63 0.37 14.93 9.70
N VAL A 64 0.02 15.29 8.47
CA VAL A 64 -0.19 14.37 7.36
C VAL A 64 0.62 14.86 6.17
N ASP A 65 1.68 14.15 5.82
CA ASP A 65 2.63 14.57 4.79
C ASP A 65 2.94 13.44 3.80
N SER A 66 2.71 13.69 2.52
CA SER A 66 3.03 12.76 1.44
C SER A 66 4.46 12.89 0.92
N ASP A 67 5.20 13.94 1.29
CA ASP A 67 6.60 14.13 0.92
C ASP A 67 7.49 14.50 2.14
N PRO A 68 7.53 13.63 3.16
CA PRO A 68 8.27 13.90 4.39
C PRO A 68 9.79 13.82 4.21
N ASN A 69 10.50 14.83 4.70
CA ASN A 69 11.96 14.95 4.56
C ASN A 69 12.78 13.88 5.35
N TYR A 70 12.18 13.11 6.27
CA TYR A 70 12.88 12.14 7.14
C TYR A 70 11.99 10.96 7.58
N SER A 71 11.49 10.19 6.62
CA SER A 71 10.41 9.23 6.89
C SER A 71 10.81 7.78 7.09
N GLY A 72 12.11 7.46 7.03
CA GLY A 72 12.58 6.07 7.07
C GLY A 72 12.07 5.24 5.88
N GLY A 73 12.21 3.92 5.96
CA GLY A 73 11.64 3.01 4.96
C GLY A 73 10.15 2.77 5.19
N THR A 74 9.41 2.55 4.12
CA THR A 74 7.99 2.15 4.19
C THR A 74 7.87 0.62 4.29
N PRO A 75 6.77 0.10 4.87
CA PRO A 75 6.60 -1.35 5.09
C PRO A 75 6.72 -2.26 3.85
N ASP A 76 6.40 -1.75 2.66
CA ASP A 76 6.43 -2.50 1.40
C ASP A 76 7.48 -1.95 0.40
N GLY A 77 8.34 -1.02 0.85
CA GLY A 77 9.33 -0.37 0.00
C GLY A 77 8.75 0.63 -1.01
N ALA A 78 7.43 0.81 -1.09
CA ALA A 78 6.84 1.83 -1.93
C ALA A 78 7.17 3.22 -1.39
N PRO A 79 7.60 4.18 -2.22
CA PRO A 79 7.98 5.50 -1.73
C PRO A 79 6.80 6.29 -1.16
N PHE A 80 7.13 7.35 -0.41
CA PHE A 80 6.16 8.35 -0.03
C PHE A 80 5.65 9.10 -1.26
N GLY A 81 4.40 9.53 -1.20
CA GLY A 81 3.74 10.31 -2.23
C GLY A 81 2.29 9.89 -2.42
N LEU A 82 1.61 10.65 -3.26
CA LEU A 82 0.32 10.27 -3.83
C LEU A 82 0.51 10.18 -5.34
N TYR A 83 0.39 8.97 -5.89
CA TYR A 83 0.63 8.75 -7.30
C TYR A 83 -0.16 7.56 -7.84
N LEU A 84 -0.21 7.44 -9.16
CA LEU A 84 -0.81 6.31 -9.88
C LEU A 84 0.29 5.50 -10.57
N TYR A 85 0.10 4.19 -10.66
CA TYR A 85 0.94 3.29 -11.46
C TYR A 85 0.23 2.91 -12.75
N ASP A 86 1.02 2.44 -13.72
CA ASP A 86 0.55 1.76 -14.94
C ASP A 86 -0.55 2.55 -15.69
N VAL A 87 -0.42 3.88 -15.71
CA VAL A 87 -1.35 4.78 -16.38
C VAL A 87 -1.15 4.68 -17.89
N LEU A 88 -2.20 4.34 -18.64
CA LEU A 88 -2.15 4.33 -20.10
C LEU A 88 -2.25 5.75 -20.67
N PRO A 89 -1.58 6.05 -21.80
CA PRO A 89 -1.56 7.40 -22.38
C PRO A 89 -2.95 7.98 -22.73
N ASN A 90 -3.94 7.13 -22.96
CA ASN A 90 -5.32 7.48 -23.30
C ASN A 90 -6.28 7.44 -22.09
N ALA A 91 -5.78 7.17 -20.88
CA ALA A 91 -6.63 7.09 -19.71
C ALA A 91 -7.28 8.44 -19.38
N VAL A 92 -8.53 8.43 -18.93
CA VAL A 92 -9.22 9.61 -18.39
C VAL A 92 -9.32 9.45 -16.88
N ILE A 93 -8.70 10.37 -16.15
CA ILE A 93 -8.55 10.26 -14.70
C ILE A 93 -9.15 11.49 -14.02
N THR A 94 -10.14 11.26 -13.14
CA THR A 94 -10.90 12.34 -12.49
C THR A 94 -11.23 12.01 -11.03
N ASP A 95 -11.84 12.99 -10.33
CA ASP A 95 -12.48 12.82 -9.02
C ASP A 95 -11.57 12.22 -7.93
N ALA A 96 -10.27 12.51 -8.01
CA ALA A 96 -9.32 12.15 -6.97
C ALA A 96 -9.73 12.84 -5.65
N ARG A 97 -9.90 12.04 -4.60
CA ARG A 97 -10.42 12.47 -3.30
C ARG A 97 -9.73 11.73 -2.17
N LEU A 98 -9.45 12.47 -1.11
CA LEU A 98 -8.98 11.94 0.16
C LEU A 98 -10.03 12.22 1.24
N VAL A 99 -10.26 11.27 2.12
CA VAL A 99 -11.09 11.47 3.31
C VAL A 99 -10.35 10.96 4.54
N TYR A 100 -10.09 11.87 5.48
CA TYR A 100 -9.59 11.51 6.79
C TYR A 100 -10.77 11.41 7.75
N TRP A 101 -11.01 10.22 8.29
CA TRP A 101 -12.03 9.95 9.29
C TRP A 101 -11.36 9.94 10.65
N ILE A 102 -11.52 10.99 11.45
CA ILE A 102 -10.91 11.07 12.79
C ILE A 102 -11.94 10.59 13.83
N ILE A 103 -11.52 9.72 14.75
CA ILE A 103 -12.43 9.08 15.71
C ILE A 103 -13.08 10.10 16.62
N GLY A 104 -14.38 9.93 16.90
CA GLY A 104 -15.13 10.83 17.78
C GLY A 104 -15.94 11.89 17.03
N ASN A 105 -16.47 12.84 17.79
CA ASN A 105 -17.38 13.87 17.30
C ASN A 105 -16.79 15.28 17.23
N GLN A 106 -15.53 15.43 17.62
CA GLN A 106 -14.80 16.67 17.67
C GLN A 106 -14.61 17.30 16.29
N ASN A 107 -14.44 18.62 16.31
CA ASN A 107 -14.11 19.40 15.14
C ASN A 107 -12.61 19.68 15.15
N ALA A 108 -11.92 19.18 14.13
CA ALA A 108 -10.56 19.56 13.83
C ALA A 108 -10.56 20.82 12.96
N SER A 109 -9.66 21.75 13.29
CA SER A 109 -9.17 22.72 12.33
C SER A 109 -8.22 22.02 11.37
N VAL A 110 -8.20 22.47 10.11
CA VAL A 110 -7.31 21.97 9.06
C VAL A 110 -6.50 23.15 8.55
N SER A 111 -5.18 23.00 8.48
CA SER A 111 -4.27 23.97 7.88
C SER A 111 -3.36 23.27 6.87
N ALA A 112 -3.05 23.95 5.77
CA ALA A 112 -2.06 23.50 4.81
C ALA A 112 -0.65 23.62 5.41
N GLY A 113 0.14 22.56 5.31
CA GLY A 113 1.56 22.59 5.64
C GLY A 113 2.39 23.22 4.51
N SER A 114 3.67 23.45 4.78
CA SER A 114 4.60 23.97 3.76
C SER A 114 4.70 22.99 2.59
N GLY A 115 4.63 23.51 1.37
CA GLY A 115 4.71 22.70 0.15
C GLY A 115 3.41 21.95 -0.19
N HIS A 116 2.30 22.21 0.50
CA HIS A 116 1.01 21.66 0.10
C HIS A 116 0.63 22.11 -1.31
N SER A 117 0.30 21.15 -2.17
CA SER A 117 -0.13 21.41 -3.55
C SER A 117 -1.45 22.18 -3.57
N THR A 118 -1.51 23.20 -4.41
CA THR A 118 -2.75 23.95 -4.72
C THR A 118 -3.79 23.11 -5.46
N CYS A 119 -3.42 21.90 -5.88
CA CYS A 119 -4.35 20.96 -6.48
C CYS A 119 -5.17 20.20 -5.46
N TRP A 120 -4.77 20.16 -4.18
CA TRP A 120 -5.60 19.56 -3.13
C TRP A 120 -6.33 20.65 -2.36
N ASN A 121 -7.66 20.57 -2.31
CA ASN A 121 -8.48 21.55 -1.59
C ASN A 121 -9.29 20.88 -0.48
N PHE A 122 -9.29 21.49 0.69
CA PHE A 122 -10.19 21.07 1.76
C PHE A 122 -11.64 21.39 1.36
N ALA A 123 -12.42 20.34 1.11
CA ALA A 123 -13.80 20.42 0.67
C ALA A 123 -14.78 20.52 1.85
N GLY A 124 -14.29 20.31 3.08
CA GLY A 124 -15.06 20.48 4.30
C GLY A 124 -15.22 19.20 5.10
N ARG A 125 -16.12 19.29 6.09
CA ARG A 125 -16.39 18.26 7.07
C ARG A 125 -17.79 17.68 6.86
N GLY A 126 -17.92 16.36 6.99
CA GLY A 126 -19.21 15.68 6.85
C GLY A 126 -19.88 15.31 8.19
N PRO A 127 -21.07 14.67 8.12
CA PRO A 127 -21.74 14.10 9.29
C PRO A 127 -20.93 12.94 9.88
N LEU A 128 -21.21 12.59 11.15
CA LEU A 128 -20.61 11.41 11.76
C LEU A 128 -21.05 10.14 11.04
N ALA A 129 -20.12 9.20 10.88
CA ALA A 129 -20.43 7.88 10.35
C ALA A 129 -19.75 6.79 11.18
N THR A 130 -20.40 5.64 11.25
CA THR A 130 -19.81 4.43 11.84
C THR A 130 -18.93 3.75 10.80
N LYS A 131 -17.69 3.45 11.15
CA LYS A 131 -16.74 2.72 10.29
C LYS A 131 -16.76 1.21 10.60
N ALA A 132 -15.99 0.45 9.85
CA ALA A 132 -16.00 -1.02 9.89
C ALA A 132 -15.64 -1.62 11.27
N ASP A 133 -14.98 -0.86 12.14
CA ASP A 133 -14.66 -1.25 13.51
C ASP A 133 -15.77 -0.93 14.53
N GLY A 134 -16.94 -0.46 14.06
CA GLY A 134 -18.10 -0.17 14.89
C GLY A 134 -18.03 1.16 15.64
N LEU A 135 -16.99 1.97 15.42
CA LEU A 135 -16.83 3.27 16.09
C LEU A 135 -17.29 4.41 15.19
N GLN A 136 -17.68 5.53 15.81
CA GLN A 136 -18.06 6.75 15.11
C GLN A 136 -16.85 7.62 14.79
N TYR A 137 -16.81 8.13 13.57
CA TYR A 137 -15.76 9.00 13.06
C TYR A 137 -16.34 10.22 12.37
N ARG A 138 -15.60 11.31 12.43
CA ARG A 138 -15.87 12.54 11.69
C ARG A 138 -15.02 12.58 10.40
N PRO A 139 -15.63 12.69 9.20
CA PRO A 139 -14.88 12.82 7.95
C PRO A 139 -14.45 14.26 7.65
N TYR A 140 -13.23 14.38 7.14
CA TYR A 140 -12.62 15.59 6.60
C TYR A 140 -12.19 15.29 5.16
N THR A 141 -12.85 15.94 4.20
CA THR A 141 -12.73 15.62 2.77
C THR A 141 -11.82 16.62 2.07
N PHE A 142 -10.96 16.09 1.21
CA PHE A 142 -10.13 16.87 0.29
C PHE A 142 -10.40 16.40 -1.13
N ASN A 143 -10.65 17.34 -2.02
CA ASN A 143 -10.85 17.07 -3.43
C ASN A 143 -9.66 17.56 -4.22
N TYR A 144 -9.27 16.80 -5.24
CA TYR A 144 -8.36 17.28 -6.25
C TYR A 144 -9.05 18.33 -7.12
N ASN A 145 -8.33 19.40 -7.42
CA ASN A 145 -8.84 20.55 -8.13
C ASN A 145 -9.03 20.20 -9.61
N ASN A 146 -10.22 20.45 -10.16
CA ASN A 146 -10.49 20.25 -11.59
C ASN A 146 -9.64 21.17 -12.49
N ASN A 147 -9.07 22.26 -11.93
CA ASN A 147 -8.13 23.13 -12.64
C ASN A 147 -6.69 22.58 -12.63
N CYS A 148 -6.45 21.45 -11.98
CA CYS A 148 -5.22 20.67 -12.09
C CYS A 148 -5.54 19.36 -12.83
N PRO A 149 -5.42 19.32 -14.17
CA PRO A 149 -5.65 18.09 -14.92
C PRO A 149 -4.73 16.96 -14.44
N ILE A 150 -5.30 15.77 -14.27
CA ILE A 150 -4.52 14.54 -14.05
C ILE A 150 -4.22 13.96 -15.44
N ASP A 151 -3.10 14.37 -16.01
CA ASP A 151 -2.74 14.07 -17.40
C ASP A 151 -1.79 12.84 -17.47
N PRO A 152 -2.21 11.73 -18.11
CA PRO A 152 -1.34 10.58 -18.38
C PRO A 152 -0.01 10.89 -19.04
N GLY A 153 0.08 11.98 -19.82
CA GLY A 153 1.33 12.42 -20.46
C GLY A 153 2.41 12.85 -19.46
N ASN A 154 2.05 13.12 -18.20
CA ASN A 154 2.96 13.56 -17.15
C ASN A 154 3.49 12.43 -16.26
N VAL A 155 3.38 11.17 -16.69
CA VAL A 155 4.04 10.06 -16.00
C VAL A 155 5.54 10.32 -15.94
N ALA A 156 6.09 10.33 -14.73
CA ALA A 156 7.50 10.55 -14.51
C ALA A 156 8.35 9.38 -15.04
N THR A 157 9.64 9.60 -15.19
CA THR A 157 10.60 8.57 -15.70
C THR A 157 10.68 7.33 -14.81
N ASP A 158 10.19 7.42 -13.58
CA ASP A 158 10.09 6.30 -12.63
C ASP A 158 8.77 5.52 -12.74
N GLY A 159 7.93 5.83 -13.73
CA GLY A 159 6.67 5.13 -14.03
C GLY A 159 5.48 5.57 -13.19
N ARG A 160 5.57 6.69 -12.46
CA ARG A 160 4.50 7.19 -11.59
C ARG A 160 3.91 8.50 -12.08
N LEU A 161 2.58 8.61 -12.06
CA LEU A 161 1.88 9.89 -12.24
C LEU A 161 1.58 10.50 -10.87
N TYR A 162 2.27 11.57 -10.51
CA TYR A 162 2.14 12.21 -9.20
C TYR A 162 0.97 13.18 -9.12
N LEU A 163 0.27 13.16 -7.98
CA LEU A 163 -0.88 14.03 -7.68
C LEU A 163 -0.48 15.24 -6.84
N GLY A 164 0.79 15.67 -6.91
CA GLY A 164 1.34 16.74 -6.09
C GLY A 164 1.38 16.42 -4.58
N ASN A 165 2.13 17.24 -3.83
CA ASN A 165 2.30 17.02 -2.40
C ASN A 165 1.00 17.30 -1.61
N PHE A 166 0.59 16.35 -0.78
CA PHE A 166 -0.46 16.51 0.22
C PHE A 166 0.16 16.65 1.60
N HIS A 167 0.12 17.86 2.15
CA HIS A 167 0.67 18.20 3.46
C HIS A 167 -0.35 19.03 4.24
N VAL A 168 -0.98 18.46 5.24
CA VAL A 168 -1.99 19.13 6.07
C VAL A 168 -1.80 18.79 7.54
N GLU A 169 -2.09 19.76 8.40
CA GLU A 169 -2.15 19.55 9.85
C GLU A 169 -3.61 19.63 10.32
N PHE A 170 -4.05 18.59 11.02
CA PHE A 170 -5.27 18.63 11.80
C PHE A 170 -4.95 19.02 13.23
N SER A 171 -5.74 19.92 13.81
CA SER A 171 -5.65 20.29 15.23
C SER A 171 -7.02 20.17 15.90
N PHE A 172 -7.13 19.39 16.97
CA PHE A 172 -8.40 19.12 17.65
C PHE A 172 -8.24 18.78 19.13
N THR A 173 -9.36 18.77 19.85
CA THR A 173 -9.44 18.28 21.22
C THR A 173 -10.36 17.07 21.26
N GLN A 174 -9.86 15.93 21.74
CA GLN A 174 -10.68 14.74 21.95
C GLN A 174 -11.64 14.94 23.13
N PRO A 175 -12.84 14.33 23.11
CA PRO A 175 -13.69 14.30 24.29
C PRO A 175 -13.01 13.48 25.38
N GLY A 176 -13.29 13.78 26.65
CA GLY A 176 -12.56 13.19 27.78
C GLY A 176 -12.58 11.66 27.81
N ASN A 177 -13.65 11.01 27.33
CA ASN A 177 -13.74 9.55 27.22
C ASN A 177 -12.92 8.93 26.08
N ARG A 178 -12.25 9.76 25.27
CA ARG A 178 -11.37 9.37 24.16
C ARG A 178 -10.06 10.16 24.19
N CYS A 179 -9.68 10.70 25.36
CA CYS A 179 -8.50 11.54 25.51
C CYS A 179 -7.31 10.87 24.83
N ASP A 180 -7.01 9.61 25.16
CA ASP A 180 -5.83 8.91 24.65
C ASP A 180 -6.03 8.20 23.29
N ASP A 181 -7.13 8.47 22.57
CA ASP A 181 -7.50 7.75 21.34
C ASP A 181 -7.50 8.67 20.11
N VAL A 182 -6.36 8.71 19.41
CA VAL A 182 -6.21 9.35 18.09
C VAL A 182 -6.19 8.27 17.01
N THR A 183 -7.30 7.57 16.88
CA THR A 183 -7.52 6.64 15.77
C THR A 183 -8.13 7.38 14.58
N TYR A 184 -7.71 7.02 13.38
CA TYR A 184 -8.26 7.58 12.16
C TYR A 184 -8.30 6.56 11.03
N TRP A 185 -9.15 6.79 10.03
CA TRP A 185 -9.10 6.11 8.74
C TRP A 185 -8.66 7.09 7.66
N ALA A 186 -7.71 6.69 6.83
CA ALA A 186 -7.36 7.37 5.61
C ALA A 186 -8.00 6.63 4.44
N GLN A 187 -8.95 7.28 3.77
CA GLN A 187 -9.61 6.79 2.58
C GLN A 187 -9.14 7.59 1.37
N ARG A 188 -8.93 6.89 0.26
CA ARG A 188 -8.58 7.46 -1.03
C ARG A 188 -9.55 6.93 -2.07
N SER A 189 -10.02 7.79 -2.95
CA SER A 189 -10.82 7.37 -4.11
C SER A 189 -10.43 8.15 -5.35
N ILE A 190 -10.54 7.52 -6.52
CA ILE A 190 -10.30 8.14 -7.81
C ILE A 190 -11.13 7.42 -8.88
N THR A 191 -11.56 8.15 -9.89
CA THR A 191 -12.23 7.61 -11.06
C THR A 191 -11.22 7.47 -12.19
N ILE A 192 -11.09 6.27 -12.77
CA ILE A 192 -10.18 6.00 -13.88
C ILE A 192 -10.94 5.25 -14.98
N ASP A 193 -11.03 5.87 -16.15
CA ASP A 193 -11.29 5.16 -17.41
C ASP A 193 -9.93 4.82 -18.02
N GLN A 194 -9.49 3.59 -17.79
CA GLN A 194 -8.12 3.15 -18.11
C GLN A 194 -7.85 3.17 -19.63
N TYR A 195 -8.88 2.95 -20.45
CA TYR A 195 -8.75 2.85 -21.92
C TYR A 195 -9.34 4.05 -22.66
N GLY A 196 -9.91 5.03 -21.97
CA GLY A 196 -10.56 6.18 -22.60
C GLY A 196 -11.75 5.78 -23.47
N ASP A 197 -12.39 4.66 -23.16
CA ASP A 197 -13.45 4.06 -23.97
C ASP A 197 -14.86 4.35 -23.42
N GLY A 198 -14.95 5.18 -22.38
CA GLY A 198 -16.20 5.57 -21.73
C GLY A 198 -16.64 4.64 -20.60
N ASN A 199 -15.78 3.72 -20.13
CA ASN A 199 -16.09 2.79 -19.03
C ASN A 199 -15.25 3.10 -17.77
N PRO A 200 -15.54 4.21 -17.06
CA PRO A 200 -14.78 4.58 -15.87
C PRO A 200 -15.06 3.65 -14.67
N GLU A 201 -14.02 3.34 -13.91
CA GLU A 201 -14.10 2.63 -12.64
C GLU A 201 -13.76 3.54 -11.46
N VAL A 202 -14.50 3.40 -10.35
CA VAL A 202 -14.18 4.09 -9.10
C VAL A 202 -13.34 3.19 -8.22
N LEU A 203 -12.07 3.54 -8.09
CA LEU A 203 -11.09 2.81 -7.29
C LEU A 203 -11.05 3.44 -5.90
N THR A 204 -11.20 2.61 -4.85
CA THR A 204 -11.21 3.08 -3.45
C THR A 204 -10.31 2.21 -2.60
N PHE A 205 -9.43 2.87 -1.85
CA PHE A 205 -8.59 2.25 -0.83
C PHE A 205 -8.87 2.91 0.52
N GLU A 206 -8.85 2.11 1.58
CA GLU A 206 -9.01 2.63 2.93
C GLU A 206 -8.18 1.86 3.96
N ARG A 207 -7.57 2.59 4.89
CA ARG A 207 -6.79 2.00 5.99
C ARG A 207 -7.00 2.76 7.30
N ARG A 208 -7.16 2.01 8.39
CA ARG A 208 -7.12 2.56 9.75
C ARG A 208 -5.70 2.64 10.27
N ASN A 209 -5.40 3.65 11.07
CA ASN A 209 -4.19 3.70 11.89
C ASN A 209 -4.39 4.60 13.14
N GLY A 210 -3.32 4.90 13.86
CA GLY A 210 -3.34 5.72 15.07
C GLY A 210 -3.27 4.87 16.35
N THR A 211 -3.88 5.31 17.45
CA THR A 211 -3.82 4.62 18.75
C THR A 211 -4.20 3.14 18.66
N ARG A 212 -5.24 2.81 17.88
CA ARG A 212 -5.72 1.42 17.72
C ARG A 212 -5.00 0.62 16.63
N GLY A 213 -4.01 1.24 15.97
CA GLY A 213 -3.26 0.62 14.88
C GLY A 213 -4.10 0.20 13.66
N PRO A 214 -3.52 -0.59 12.74
CA PRO A 214 -4.19 -1.12 11.57
C PRO A 214 -5.46 -1.92 11.90
N TYR A 215 -6.44 -1.89 11.00
CA TYR A 215 -7.64 -2.73 11.10
C TYR A 215 -7.51 -3.95 10.20
N SER A 216 -7.69 -5.15 10.76
CA SER A 216 -7.57 -6.44 10.06
C SER A 216 -8.89 -7.24 10.02
N GLY A 217 -10.04 -6.62 10.29
CA GLY A 217 -11.33 -7.31 10.26
C GLY A 217 -11.72 -7.77 8.84
N GLY A 218 -12.60 -8.77 8.74
CA GLY A 218 -12.94 -9.47 7.48
C GLY A 218 -13.56 -8.65 6.34
N ASN A 219 -13.85 -7.36 6.58
CA ASN A 219 -14.32 -6.40 5.57
C ASN A 219 -13.29 -5.29 5.30
N ALA A 220 -12.02 -5.49 5.68
CA ALA A 220 -10.98 -4.55 5.33
C ALA A 220 -10.95 -4.42 3.80
N ARG A 221 -11.34 -3.25 3.28
CA ARG A 221 -11.13 -2.86 1.88
C ARG A 221 -9.65 -2.55 1.68
N MET A 222 -8.82 -3.54 2.01
CA MET A 222 -7.48 -3.62 1.49
C MET A 222 -7.65 -3.87 0.00
N ALA A 223 -6.76 -3.32 -0.81
CA ALA A 223 -6.76 -3.66 -2.22
C ALA A 223 -6.60 -5.19 -2.42
N PRO A 224 -6.80 -5.72 -3.63
CA PRO A 224 -6.62 -7.14 -3.90
C PRO A 224 -5.17 -7.58 -3.60
N PRO A 225 -4.94 -8.79 -3.06
CA PRO A 225 -3.58 -9.33 -2.99
C PRO A 225 -2.98 -9.41 -4.41
N PRO A 226 -1.65 -9.27 -4.57
CA PRO A 226 -1.01 -9.40 -5.87
C PRO A 226 -1.41 -10.71 -6.53
N GLN A 227 -1.93 -10.64 -7.75
CA GLN A 227 -2.04 -11.80 -8.61
C GLN A 227 -0.62 -12.33 -8.84
N PRO A 228 -0.36 -13.64 -8.63
CA PRO A 228 0.93 -14.20 -8.99
C PRO A 228 1.07 -14.16 -10.51
N GLU A 229 1.87 -13.23 -11.02
CA GLU A 229 2.39 -13.28 -12.39
C GLU A 229 3.30 -14.51 -12.49
N GLY A 230 2.87 -15.54 -13.23
CA GLY A 230 3.71 -16.72 -13.43
C GLY A 230 3.04 -18.02 -13.86
N ALA A 231 1.75 -18.06 -14.17
CA ALA A 231 1.18 -19.19 -14.90
C ALA A 231 1.10 -18.88 -16.40
N THR A 232 2.26 -18.69 -17.03
CA THR A 232 2.38 -18.92 -18.48
C THR A 232 2.01 -20.37 -18.74
N GLU A 233 0.79 -20.58 -19.26
CA GLU A 233 0.35 -21.86 -19.81
C GLU A 233 1.21 -22.14 -21.05
N GLY A 234 2.26 -22.93 -20.84
CA GLY A 234 3.16 -23.37 -21.90
C GLY A 234 2.43 -24.27 -22.87
N ALA A 235 2.14 -23.75 -24.06
CA ALA A 235 1.85 -24.57 -25.21
C ALA A 235 3.12 -25.34 -25.63
N THR A 236 3.13 -26.64 -25.43
CA THR A 236 3.89 -27.58 -26.28
C THR A 236 2.96 -28.72 -26.68
N GLY A 237 2.67 -28.80 -27.97
CA GLY A 237 1.88 -29.86 -28.55
C GLY A 237 2.69 -31.13 -28.87
N ALA A 238 1.94 -32.05 -29.49
CA ALA A 238 2.34 -33.15 -30.36
C ALA A 238 2.47 -34.57 -29.76
N HIS A 239 1.43 -35.35 -30.07
CA HIS A 239 1.42 -36.64 -30.79
C HIS A 239 1.53 -38.00 -30.06
N LEU A 240 0.52 -38.82 -30.41
CA LEU A 240 0.47 -40.28 -30.66
C LEU A 240 0.45 -41.23 -29.45
N ALA A 241 -0.71 -41.85 -29.22
CA ALA A 241 -1.10 -43.11 -29.86
C ALA A 241 -2.63 -43.20 -29.99
#